data_AF-X8CM19-F1
#
_entry.id   AF-X8CM19-F1
#
_cell.length_a   1.000
_cell.length_b   1.000
_cell.length_c   1.000
_cell.angle_alpha   90.00
_cell.angle_beta   90.00
_cell.angle_gamma   90.00
#
_symmetry.space_group_name_H-M   'P 1'
#
loop_
_entity.id
_entity.type
_entity.pdbx_description
1 polymer ?
#
loop_
_entity_poly.entity_id
_entity_poly.type
_entity_poly.pdbx_seq_one_letter_code
_entity_poly.pdbx_strand_id
1 'polypeptide(L)' 'MPRPDTGIDEAAVREYLKHKVSRFEQPRDIGIVSSIPRNPAGKVVRSQLTT' A
#
# COMPACT_ATOMS: atom_id res chain seq x y z
N MET A 1 8.63 -6.97 16.64
CA MET A 1 9.40 -5.74 16.35
C MET A 1 9.73 -5.73 14.86
N PRO A 2 9.29 -4.74 14.06
CA PRO A 2 9.71 -4.61 12.66
C PRO A 2 11.23 -4.37 12.60
N ARG A 3 11.91 -4.94 11.60
CA ARG A 3 13.38 -4.87 11.45
C ARG A 3 13.78 -3.44 11.01
N PRO A 4 14.90 -2.87 11.51
CA PRO A 4 15.23 -1.45 11.34
C PRO A 4 15.41 -0.94 9.90
N ASP A 5 15.51 -1.83 8.91
CA ASP A 5 15.87 -1.44 7.54
C ASP A 5 14.89 -2.00 6.48
N THR A 6 13.76 -2.55 6.93
CA THR A 6 12.67 -3.04 6.06
C THR A 6 11.67 -1.95 5.70
N GLY A 7 12.16 -0.78 5.30
CA GLY A 7 11.33 0.27 4.73
C GLY A 7 10.81 -0.20 3.37
N ILE A 8 9.53 -0.54 3.28
CA ILE A 8 8.87 -0.75 1.99
C ILE A 8 8.46 0.63 1.49
N ASP A 9 9.05 1.06 0.37
CA ASP A 9 8.70 2.29 -0.32
C ASP A 9 7.88 2.01 -1.59
N GLU A 10 7.37 3.07 -2.21
CA GLU A 10 6.59 2.96 -3.44
C GLU A 10 7.37 2.28 -4.57
N ALA A 11 8.67 2.59 -4.72
CA ALA A 11 9.49 2.07 -5.80
C ALA A 11 9.65 0.54 -5.70
N ALA A 12 9.89 0.04 -4.50
CA ALA A 12 9.97 -1.39 -4.20
C ALA A 12 8.65 -2.10 -4.51
N VAL A 13 7.51 -1.50 -4.12
CA VAL A 13 6.18 -2.07 -4.43
C VAL A 13 5.94 -2.10 -5.94
N ARG A 14 6.26 -1.01 -6.65
CA ARG A 14 6.08 -0.92 -8.10
C ARG A 14 6.94 -1.95 -8.84
N GLU A 15 8.20 -2.10 -8.43
CA GLU A 15 9.11 -3.09 -9.01
C GLU A 15 8.60 -4.51 -8.78
N TYR A 16 8.14 -4.81 -7.56
CA TYR A 16 7.55 -6.11 -7.24
C TYR A 16 6.33 -6.42 -8.12
N LEU A 17 5.46 -5.43 -8.36
CA LEU A 17 4.24 -5.62 -9.14
C LEU A 17 4.49 -5.87 -10.63
N LYS A 18 5.57 -5.33 -11.22
CA LYS A 18 5.90 -5.48 -12.65
C LYS A 18 5.94 -6.94 -13.12
N HIS A 19 6.37 -7.84 -12.25
CA HIS A 19 6.53 -9.27 -12.56
C HIS A 19 5.40 -10.15 -12.02
N LYS A 20 4.39 -9.55 -11.37
CA LYS A 20 3.30 -10.27 -10.71
C LYS A 20 1.95 -10.08 -11.37
N VAL A 21 1.74 -8.92 -11.99
CA VAL A 21 0.45 -8.56 -12.59
C VAL A 21 0.65 -7.87 -13.93
N SER A 22 -0.39 -7.90 -14.79
CA SER A 22 -0.38 -7.16 -16.05
C SER A 22 -0.24 -5.67 -15.82
N ARG A 23 0.31 -4.93 -16.79
CA ARG A 23 0.45 -3.47 -16.73
C ARG A 23 -0.86 -2.75 -16.42
N PHE A 24 -2.00 -3.28 -16.89
CA PHE A 24 -3.32 -2.66 -16.67
C PHE A 24 -3.86 -2.87 -15.24
N GLU A 25 -3.33 -3.85 -14.52
CA GLU A 25 -3.69 -4.15 -13.13
C GLU A 25 -2.78 -3.42 -12.13
N GLN A 26 -1.67 -2.86 -12.62
CA GLN A 26 -0.74 -2.11 -11.77
C GLN A 26 -1.38 -0.78 -11.34
N PRO A 27 -1.36 -0.47 -10.03
CA PRO A 27 -1.90 0.78 -9.51
C PRO A 27 -1.10 1.97 -10.04
N ARG A 28 -1.83 3.04 -10.38
CA ARG A 28 -1.23 4.31 -10.82
C ARG A 28 -0.55 5.00 -9.64
N ASP A 29 -1.29 5.14 -8.55
CA ASP A 29 -0.88 5.81 -7.33
C ASP A 29 -0.70 4.80 -6.20
N ILE A 30 0.40 4.92 -5.45
CA ILE A 30 0.75 4.05 -4.32
C ILE A 30 1.09 4.93 -3.13
N GLY A 31 0.21 4.96 -2.13
CA GLY A 31 0.46 5.64 -0.86
C GLY A 31 0.96 4.67 0.21
N ILE A 32 2.13 4.95 0.78
CA ILE A 32 2.62 4.22 1.97
C ILE A 32 2.13 4.96 3.22
N VAL A 33 1.32 4.27 4.03
CA VAL A 33 0.76 4.79 5.28
C VAL A 33 1.19 3.94 6.46
N SER A 34 1.35 4.56 7.62
CA SER A 34 1.70 3.85 8.86
C SER A 34 0.56 2.96 9.38
N SER A 35 -0.68 3.27 9.03
CA SER A 35 -1.87 2.48 9.40
C SER A 35 -3.00 2.69 8.41
N ILE A 36 -3.83 1.66 8.22
CA ILE A 36 -5.03 1.71 7.40
C ILE A 36 -6.20 2.17 8.29
N PRO A 37 -6.92 3.26 7.93
CA PRO A 37 -8.05 3.74 8.71
C PRO A 37 -9.17 2.69 8.76
N ARG A 38 -9.60 2.36 9.97
CA ARG A 38 -10.65 1.38 10.24
C ARG A 38 -11.73 1.96 11.14
N ASN A 39 -12.97 1.52 10.94
CA ASN A 39 -14.07 1.83 11.83
C ASN A 39 -14.00 0.95 13.09
N PRO A 40 -14.84 1.19 14.12
CA PRO A 40 -14.83 0.39 15.35
C PRO A 40 -15.09 -1.11 15.15
N ALA A 41 -15.77 -1.50 14.06
CA ALA A 41 -15.97 -2.91 13.69
C ALA A 41 -14.78 -3.52 12.92
N GLY A 42 -13.69 -2.76 12.73
CA GLY A 42 -12.48 -3.18 12.03
C GLY A 42 -12.54 -3.10 10.50
N LYS A 43 -13.61 -2.57 9.91
CA LYS A 43 -13.73 -2.40 8.44
C LYS A 43 -12.94 -1.18 7.98
N VAL A 44 -12.33 -1.26 6.80
CA VAL A 44 -11.55 -0.16 6.21
C VAL A 44 -12.47 1.00 5.80
N VAL A 45 -12.12 2.21 6.21
CA VAL A 45 -12.85 3.44 5.87
C VAL A 45 -12.19 4.08 4.65
N ARG A 46 -12.70 3.76 3.46
CA ARG A 46 -12.07 4.19 2.19
C ARG A 46 -12.05 5.71 2.00
N SER A 47 -13.03 6.43 2.52
CA SER A 47 -13.08 7.89 2.43
C SER A 47 -11.97 8.61 3.21
N GLN A 48 -11.29 7.90 4.12
CA GLN A 48 -10.18 8.43 4.90
C GLN A 48 -8.82 8.00 4.33
N LEU A 49 -8.80 7.24 3.24
CA LEU A 49 -7.56 6.95 2.51
C LEU A 49 -7.23 8.16 1.64
N THR A 50 -6.03 8.70 1.79
CA THR A 50 -5.49 9.73 0.90
C THR A 50 -5.42 9.17 -0.52
N THR A 51 -5.84 9.98 -1.50
CA THR A 51 -5.68 9.71 -2.94
C THR A 51 -4.29 10.14 -3.37
#